data_AF-A0A024G8D8-F1
#
_entry.id   AF-A0A024G8D8-F1
#
_cell.length_a   1.000
_cell.length_b   1.000
_cell.length_c   1.000
_cell.angle_alpha   90.00
_cell.angle_beta   90.00
_cell.angle_gamma   90.00
#
_symmetry.space_group_name_H-M   'P 1'
#
loop_
_entity.id
_entity.type
_entity.pdbx_description
1 polymer ?
#
loop_
_entity_poly.entity_id
_entity_poly.type
_entity_poly.pdbx_seq_one_letter_code
_entity_poly.pdbx_strand_id
1 'polypeptide(L)'
;MDPQGPMNPTGEPSIELDAGDGRGFQSIDQVTAQIEGTSIDAQNETENFPPNVKLRIDALKELQQEQAQLEDQFEKERRILELKYEKLYTPLYEKRAGIVSGRTKMDAEQSVDDNVVGIPGFWLRAFMNHSAIAEIIEDHDVPVFAYLMDVRSISHEEDNGFRLEFEFSSNPYFGNNVLTKEYDVADATDSGDAVLKNVKGCTIDWKEGKDLTKRVKKVKQRAKGGKSTRVISRTEGQESFFDFFQNVSMPSEDEDDQESAALMDQLTTDFQIGFTIHETIIPQAVLWFTGEIEEEQESEYEDDNDDDSDSEEAESDDEDSTAQKEKHPVLENKTNATEKPPECKNQ
;
A
#
# COMPACT_ATOMS: atom_id res chain seq x y z
N MET A 1 20.86 -47.44 36.52
CA MET A 1 19.72 -47.21 35.62
C MET A 1 19.99 -45.85 35.03
N ASP A 2 20.71 -45.85 33.91
CA ASP A 2 21.15 -44.66 33.18
C ASP A 2 20.42 -44.64 31.84
N PRO A 3 19.82 -43.52 31.41
CA PRO A 3 19.24 -43.39 30.08
C PRO A 3 20.32 -42.87 29.14
N GLN A 4 21.22 -43.74 28.69
CA GLN A 4 22.13 -43.41 27.59
C GLN A 4 21.55 -43.98 26.30
N GLY A 5 21.08 -43.09 25.42
CA GLY A 5 20.76 -43.42 24.04
C GLY A 5 22.02 -43.84 23.26
N PRO A 6 21.87 -44.46 22.07
CA PRO A 6 22.99 -45.02 21.34
C PRO A 6 23.95 -43.92 20.82
N MET A 7 25.17 -43.91 21.36
CA MET A 7 26.29 -43.04 20.96
C MET A 7 27.15 -43.70 19.86
N ASN A 8 27.60 -42.93 18.86
CA ASN A 8 28.61 -43.36 17.89
C ASN A 8 30.01 -43.43 18.57
N PRO A 9 31.05 -44.10 18.01
CA PRO A 9 32.35 -44.27 18.68
C PRO A 9 33.14 -42.96 18.86
N THR A 10 32.63 -41.84 18.36
CA THR A 10 33.15 -40.47 18.54
C THR A 10 32.47 -39.68 19.66
N GLY A 11 31.39 -40.19 20.27
CA GLY A 11 30.67 -39.50 21.37
C GLY A 11 29.74 -38.37 20.93
N GLU A 12 29.46 -38.25 19.63
CA GLU A 12 28.47 -37.32 19.08
C GLU A 12 27.07 -37.95 19.02
N PRO A 13 25.99 -37.16 19.18
CA PRO A 13 24.63 -37.66 19.04
C PRO A 13 24.41 -38.18 17.61
N SER A 14 24.15 -39.48 17.48
CA SER A 14 23.86 -40.12 16.20
C SER A 14 22.48 -39.67 15.70
N ILE A 15 22.43 -38.90 14.62
CA ILE A 15 21.17 -38.64 13.90
C ILE A 15 20.90 -39.87 13.03
N GLU A 16 19.85 -40.65 13.35
CA GLU A 16 19.38 -41.70 12.45
C GLU A 16 18.92 -41.05 11.14
N LEU A 17 19.67 -41.34 10.07
CA LEU A 17 19.31 -41.01 8.70
C LEU A 17 18.23 -42.02 8.25
N ASP A 18 17.07 -41.52 7.85
CA ASP A 18 16.07 -42.36 7.21
C ASP A 18 16.65 -42.86 5.87
N ALA A 19 16.75 -44.18 5.74
CA ALA A 19 17.32 -44.83 4.56
C ALA A 19 16.36 -44.81 3.34
N GLY A 20 15.14 -44.27 3.50
CA GLY A 20 14.14 -44.23 2.44
C GLY A 20 13.61 -45.61 2.02
N ASP A 21 13.80 -46.62 2.87
CA ASP A 21 13.43 -48.02 2.60
C ASP A 21 12.03 -48.38 3.13
N GLY A 22 11.28 -47.37 3.60
CA GLY A 22 9.93 -47.50 4.15
C GLY A 22 9.87 -48.11 5.55
N ARG A 23 11.01 -48.35 6.23
CA ARG A 23 11.05 -48.91 7.60
C ARG A 23 11.22 -47.87 8.70
N GLY A 24 11.54 -46.61 8.35
CA GLY A 24 11.68 -45.48 9.27
C GLY A 24 10.40 -44.66 9.49
N PHE A 25 9.30 -45.02 8.82
CA PHE A 25 8.04 -44.27 8.92
C PHE A 25 7.29 -44.66 10.20
N GLN A 26 7.00 -43.68 11.07
CA GLN A 26 6.12 -43.89 12.21
C GLN A 26 4.73 -44.31 11.72
N SER A 27 4.05 -45.22 12.43
CA SER A 27 2.70 -45.64 12.04
C SER A 27 1.78 -44.42 11.95
N ILE A 28 0.88 -44.38 10.97
CA ILE A 28 -0.11 -43.28 10.83
C ILE A 28 -0.85 -43.10 12.16
N ASP A 29 -1.26 -44.18 12.82
CA ASP A 29 -1.94 -44.11 14.12
C ASP A 29 -1.07 -43.49 15.24
N GLN A 30 0.25 -43.65 15.17
CA GLN A 30 1.18 -43.04 16.13
C GLN A 30 1.39 -41.56 15.83
N VAL A 31 1.48 -41.18 14.56
CA VAL A 31 1.60 -39.80 14.12
C VAL A 31 0.32 -39.03 14.44
N THR A 32 -0.85 -39.61 14.16
CA THR A 32 -2.16 -39.03 14.48
C THR A 32 -2.34 -38.82 15.98
N ALA A 33 -2.01 -39.80 16.82
CA ALA A 33 -2.07 -39.63 18.29
C ALA A 33 -1.07 -38.60 18.83
N GLN A 34 0.08 -38.43 18.16
CA GLN A 34 1.09 -37.43 18.51
C GLN A 34 0.64 -36.02 18.09
N ILE A 35 -0.05 -35.89 16.96
CA ILE A 35 -0.69 -34.64 16.49
C ILE A 35 -1.87 -34.26 17.40
N GLU A 36 -2.77 -35.20 17.72
CA GLU A 36 -3.93 -34.98 18.59
C GLU A 36 -3.57 -34.58 20.04
N GLY A 37 -2.37 -34.90 20.50
CA GLY A 37 -1.85 -34.52 21.83
C GLY A 37 -1.04 -33.23 21.86
N THR A 38 -0.81 -32.58 20.72
CA THR A 38 -0.09 -31.30 20.61
C THR A 38 -1.14 -30.19 20.71
N SER A 39 -1.12 -29.40 21.79
CA SER A 39 -2.11 -28.31 22.00
C SER A 39 -1.69 -27.10 21.16
N ILE A 40 -2.64 -26.47 20.46
CA ILE A 40 -2.40 -25.27 19.67
C ILE A 40 -2.35 -24.03 20.61
N ASP A 41 -1.55 -24.08 21.67
CA ASP A 41 -1.32 -22.94 22.57
C ASP A 41 0.12 -22.43 22.39
N ALA A 42 0.22 -21.27 21.78
CA ALA A 42 1.23 -20.97 20.77
C ALA A 42 2.63 -20.51 21.24
N GLN A 43 3.03 -20.64 22.51
CA GLN A 43 4.24 -19.91 22.96
C GLN A 43 5.40 -20.68 23.59
N ASN A 44 5.36 -22.01 23.82
CA ASN A 44 6.57 -22.69 24.35
C ASN A 44 6.69 -24.22 24.13
N GLU A 45 6.04 -24.82 23.12
CA GLU A 45 6.13 -26.27 22.93
C GLU A 45 7.45 -26.79 22.34
N THR A 46 8.28 -25.91 21.75
CA THR A 46 9.53 -26.35 21.12
C THR A 46 10.53 -26.94 22.13
N GLU A 47 10.43 -26.57 23.40
CA GLU A 47 11.26 -27.12 24.48
C GLU A 47 10.87 -28.55 24.88
N ASN A 48 9.66 -29.01 24.57
CA ASN A 48 9.20 -30.35 24.92
C ASN A 48 9.50 -31.40 23.85
N PHE A 49 10.01 -31.00 22.68
CA PHE A 49 10.35 -31.95 21.64
C PHE A 49 11.53 -32.87 22.00
N PRO A 50 11.50 -34.14 21.57
CA PRO A 50 12.64 -35.04 21.67
C PRO A 50 13.92 -34.41 21.07
N PRO A 51 15.12 -34.70 21.60
CA PRO A 51 16.37 -34.10 21.12
C PRO A 51 16.62 -34.26 19.62
N ASN A 52 16.24 -35.40 19.04
CA ASN A 52 16.37 -35.65 17.60
C ASN A 52 15.41 -34.79 16.76
N VAL A 53 14.24 -34.42 17.28
CA VAL A 53 13.29 -33.52 16.62
C VAL A 53 13.81 -32.08 16.70
N LYS A 54 14.31 -31.65 17.87
CA LYS A 54 14.95 -30.34 18.03
C LYS A 54 16.11 -30.13 17.06
N LEU A 55 17.02 -31.12 16.94
CA LEU A 55 18.11 -31.07 15.97
C LEU A 55 17.63 -30.90 14.52
N ARG A 56 16.51 -31.54 14.15
CA ARG A 56 15.92 -31.37 12.82
C ARG A 56 15.30 -29.98 12.65
N ILE A 57 14.62 -29.45 13.67
CA ILE A 57 14.09 -28.08 13.67
C ILE A 57 15.21 -27.05 13.54
N ASP A 58 16.32 -27.24 14.26
CA ASP A 58 17.47 -26.34 14.18
C ASP A 58 18.09 -26.35 12.77
N ALA A 59 18.22 -27.53 12.15
CA ALA A 59 18.63 -27.63 10.75
C ALA A 59 17.64 -26.96 9.77
N LEU A 60 16.33 -27.05 10.02
CA LEU A 60 15.33 -26.33 9.22
C LEU A 60 15.42 -24.82 9.40
N LYS A 61 15.73 -24.32 10.61
CA LYS A 61 15.97 -22.90 10.87
C LYS A 61 17.21 -22.38 10.15
N GLU A 62 18.28 -23.19 10.10
CA GLU A 62 19.47 -22.86 9.30
C GLU A 62 19.11 -22.73 7.80
N LEU A 63 18.32 -23.65 7.26
CA LEU A 63 17.81 -23.55 5.87
C LEU A 63 16.92 -22.32 5.66
N GLN A 64 16.06 -21.98 6.61
CA GLN A 64 15.24 -20.76 6.56
C GLN A 64 16.11 -19.50 6.51
N GLN A 65 17.22 -19.49 7.25
CA GLN A 65 18.18 -18.39 7.23
C GLN A 65 18.89 -18.29 5.87
N GLU A 66 19.26 -19.41 5.26
CA GLU A 66 19.82 -19.42 3.89
C GLU A 66 18.81 -18.90 2.87
N GLN A 67 17.53 -19.27 2.99
CA GLN A 67 16.46 -18.74 2.14
C GLN A 67 16.32 -17.21 2.30
N ALA A 68 16.30 -16.70 3.54
CA ALA A 68 16.20 -15.27 3.79
C ALA A 68 17.38 -14.48 3.19
N GLN A 69 18.59 -15.04 3.18
CA GLN A 69 19.75 -14.43 2.51
C GLN A 69 19.61 -14.37 0.99
N LEU A 70 18.94 -15.34 0.37
CA LEU A 70 18.65 -15.33 -1.05
C LEU A 70 17.55 -14.32 -1.39
N GLU A 71 16.53 -14.21 -0.54
CA GLU A 71 15.46 -13.22 -0.69
C GLU A 71 16.02 -11.78 -0.64
N ASP A 72 16.87 -11.47 0.35
CA ASP A 72 17.56 -10.17 0.46
C ASP A 72 18.40 -9.85 -0.80
N GLN A 73 19.02 -10.85 -1.43
CA GLN A 73 19.73 -10.67 -2.71
C GLN A 73 18.75 -10.38 -3.85
N PHE A 74 17.64 -11.13 -3.92
CA PHE A 74 16.60 -10.93 -4.93
C PHE A 74 16.01 -9.53 -4.85
N GLU A 75 15.66 -9.04 -3.66
CA GLU A 75 15.10 -7.70 -3.47
C GLU A 75 16.07 -6.60 -3.89
N LYS A 76 17.37 -6.73 -3.54
CA LYS A 76 18.41 -5.79 -3.98
C LYS A 76 18.56 -5.76 -5.50
N GLU A 77 18.58 -6.92 -6.14
CA GLU A 77 18.66 -6.99 -7.60
C GLU A 77 17.40 -6.44 -8.28
N ARG A 78 16.21 -6.76 -7.73
CA ARG A 78 14.93 -6.21 -8.17
C ARG A 78 14.94 -4.69 -8.09
N ARG A 79 15.38 -4.10 -6.98
CA ARG A 79 15.45 -2.65 -6.80
C ARG A 79 16.37 -1.98 -7.81
N ILE A 80 17.55 -2.54 -8.02
CA ILE A 80 18.49 -2.04 -9.04
C ILE A 80 17.84 -2.09 -10.43
N LEU A 81 17.07 -3.14 -10.72
CA LEU A 81 16.38 -3.30 -11.99
C LEU A 81 15.24 -2.29 -12.16
N GLU A 82 14.41 -2.09 -11.13
CA GLU A 82 13.34 -1.08 -11.10
C GLU A 82 13.89 0.32 -11.37
N LEU A 83 14.90 0.77 -10.60
CA LEU A 83 15.53 2.08 -10.76
C LEU A 83 16.17 2.25 -12.15
N LYS A 84 16.67 1.17 -12.76
CA LYS A 84 17.17 1.20 -14.13
C LYS A 84 16.03 1.43 -15.13
N TYR A 85 14.91 0.72 -15.02
CA TYR A 85 13.80 0.85 -15.96
C TYR A 85 13.02 2.15 -15.76
N GLU A 86 12.91 2.67 -14.54
CA GLU A 86 12.38 3.99 -14.28
C GLU A 86 13.10 5.06 -15.11
N LYS A 87 14.45 5.05 -15.10
CA LYS A 87 15.28 5.95 -15.93
C LYS A 87 15.03 5.78 -17.43
N LEU A 88 14.66 4.58 -17.89
CA LEU A 88 14.31 4.33 -19.28
C LEU A 88 12.89 4.81 -19.62
N TYR A 89 11.97 4.79 -18.66
CA TYR A 89 10.60 5.28 -18.81
C TYR A 89 10.51 6.80 -18.72
N THR A 90 11.35 7.47 -17.94
CA THR A 90 11.38 8.94 -17.80
C THR A 90 11.28 9.68 -19.14
N PRO A 91 12.12 9.43 -20.17
CA PRO A 91 12.01 10.13 -21.45
C PRO A 91 10.72 9.82 -22.24
N LEU A 92 10.05 8.69 -21.97
CA LEU A 92 8.74 8.38 -22.56
C LEU A 92 7.64 9.19 -21.88
N TYR A 93 7.67 9.28 -20.55
CA TYR A 93 6.72 10.09 -19.78
C TYR A 93 6.89 11.59 -20.03
N GLU A 94 8.12 12.08 -20.19
CA GLU A 94 8.37 13.47 -20.61
C GLU A 94 7.76 13.78 -21.98
N LYS A 95 7.88 12.85 -22.94
CA LYS A 95 7.23 12.99 -24.26
C LYS A 95 5.71 12.99 -24.14
N ARG A 96 5.13 12.08 -23.34
CA ARG A 96 3.69 12.06 -23.04
C ARG A 96 3.25 13.40 -22.46
N ALA A 97 3.95 13.92 -21.45
CA ALA A 97 3.67 15.21 -20.85
C ALA A 97 3.73 16.34 -21.89
N GLY A 98 4.71 16.30 -22.80
CA GLY A 98 4.81 17.23 -23.92
C GLY A 98 3.60 17.19 -24.87
N ILE A 99 3.04 16.02 -25.15
CA ILE A 99 1.84 15.85 -25.99
C ILE A 99 0.58 16.31 -25.24
N VAL A 100 0.39 15.81 -24.00
CA VAL A 100 -0.77 16.13 -23.16
C VAL A 100 -0.90 17.62 -22.90
N SER A 101 0.22 18.31 -22.66
CA SER A 101 0.24 19.77 -22.45
C SER A 101 0.22 20.60 -23.74
N GLY A 102 0.28 19.99 -24.92
CA GLY A 102 0.32 20.70 -26.20
C GLY A 102 1.65 21.40 -26.52
N ARG A 103 2.72 21.13 -25.74
CA ARG A 103 4.08 21.62 -26.00
C ARG A 103 4.70 20.96 -27.24
N THR A 104 4.28 19.74 -27.56
CA THR A 104 4.73 18.98 -28.74
C THR A 104 3.72 19.16 -29.87
N LYS A 105 4.18 19.68 -31.01
CA LYS A 105 3.35 19.77 -32.22
C LYS A 105 3.16 18.37 -32.81
N MET A 106 1.91 18.00 -33.03
CA MET A 106 1.54 16.82 -33.82
C MET A 106 1.22 17.30 -35.24
N ASP A 107 1.79 16.62 -36.24
CA ASP A 107 1.49 16.88 -37.65
C ASP A 107 0.09 16.34 -37.98
N ALA A 108 -0.94 17.13 -37.67
CA ALA A 108 -2.31 16.83 -38.05
C ALA A 108 -2.66 17.61 -39.33
N GLU A 109 -2.92 16.91 -40.44
CA GLU A 109 -3.42 17.51 -41.69
C GLU A 109 -4.82 18.14 -41.54
N GLN A 110 -5.48 17.95 -40.38
CA GLN A 110 -6.81 18.45 -40.07
C GLN A 110 -6.89 18.92 -38.61
N SER A 111 -6.35 20.10 -38.28
CA SER A 111 -6.75 20.79 -37.05
C SER A 111 -8.10 21.48 -37.29
N VAL A 112 -9.12 21.06 -36.55
CA VAL A 112 -10.50 21.56 -36.73
C VAL A 112 -10.79 22.76 -35.81
N ASP A 113 -9.93 23.03 -34.84
CA ASP A 113 -10.03 24.17 -33.91
C ASP A 113 -8.63 24.56 -33.38
N ASP A 114 -8.15 25.74 -33.79
CA ASP A 114 -6.85 26.28 -33.36
C ASP A 114 -6.84 26.72 -31.87
N ASN A 115 -7.99 26.67 -31.17
CA ASN A 115 -8.09 27.06 -29.76
C ASN A 115 -7.87 25.90 -28.77
N VAL A 116 -7.77 24.66 -29.23
CA VAL A 116 -7.54 23.50 -28.35
C VAL A 116 -6.04 23.26 -28.19
N VAL A 117 -5.53 23.48 -26.98
CA VAL A 117 -4.12 23.22 -26.63
C VAL A 117 -4.02 21.92 -25.85
N GLY A 118 -3.21 20.99 -26.35
CA GLY A 118 -2.96 19.70 -25.69
C GLY A 118 -4.18 18.78 -25.67
N ILE A 119 -4.31 18.00 -24.59
CA ILE A 119 -5.43 17.10 -24.31
C ILE A 119 -6.10 17.58 -23.01
N PRO A 120 -7.11 18.48 -23.10
CA PRO A 120 -7.78 19.01 -21.92
C PRO A 120 -8.38 17.91 -21.03
N GLY A 121 -8.15 18.00 -19.72
CA GLY A 121 -8.73 17.07 -18.75
C GLY A 121 -8.15 15.65 -18.79
N PHE A 122 -6.98 15.44 -19.43
CA PHE A 122 -6.33 14.14 -19.54
C PHE A 122 -6.22 13.41 -18.18
N TRP A 123 -5.57 14.05 -17.21
CA TRP A 123 -5.34 13.46 -15.89
C TRP A 123 -6.62 13.32 -15.06
N LEU A 124 -7.51 14.33 -15.11
CA LEU A 124 -8.81 14.23 -14.45
C LEU A 124 -9.57 13.00 -14.92
N ARG A 125 -9.67 12.81 -16.24
CA ARG A 125 -10.42 11.67 -16.79
C ARG A 125 -9.73 10.34 -16.50
N ALA A 126 -8.40 10.29 -16.51
CA ALA A 126 -7.67 9.10 -16.09
C ALA A 126 -7.97 8.74 -14.62
N PHE A 127 -7.99 9.73 -13.72
CA PHE A 127 -8.34 9.53 -12.31
C PHE A 127 -9.81 9.15 -12.11
N MET A 128 -10.74 9.81 -12.81
CA MET A 128 -12.18 9.53 -12.70
C MET A 128 -12.56 8.15 -13.26
N ASN A 129 -11.72 7.55 -14.08
CA ASN A 129 -11.91 6.19 -14.58
C ASN A 129 -11.35 5.12 -13.63
N HIS A 130 -10.79 5.51 -12.48
CA HIS A 130 -10.40 4.60 -11.39
C HIS A 130 -11.25 4.88 -10.14
N SER A 131 -12.04 3.91 -9.68
CA SER A 131 -13.07 4.04 -8.64
C SER A 131 -12.56 4.69 -7.35
N ALA A 132 -11.50 4.13 -6.75
CA ALA A 132 -10.94 4.64 -5.50
C ALA A 132 -10.46 6.10 -5.60
N ILE A 133 -9.89 6.50 -6.75
CA ILE A 133 -9.41 7.88 -6.95
C ILE A 133 -10.59 8.80 -7.28
N ALA A 134 -11.56 8.33 -8.05
CA ALA A 134 -12.77 9.08 -8.37
C ALA A 134 -13.58 9.42 -7.12
N GLU A 135 -13.61 8.53 -6.12
CA GLU A 135 -14.34 8.73 -4.86
C GLU A 135 -13.83 9.91 -4.04
N ILE A 136 -12.52 10.19 -4.08
CA ILE A 136 -11.92 11.32 -3.34
C ILE A 136 -11.95 12.64 -4.12
N ILE A 137 -12.45 12.66 -5.36
CA ILE A 137 -12.53 13.88 -6.20
C ILE A 137 -13.92 14.49 -6.09
N GLU A 138 -13.99 15.70 -5.54
CA GLU A 138 -15.24 16.43 -5.40
C GLU A 138 -15.53 17.33 -6.60
N ASP A 139 -16.82 17.64 -6.82
CA ASP A 139 -17.30 18.51 -7.91
C ASP A 139 -16.57 19.87 -8.00
N HIS A 140 -16.15 20.39 -6.84
CA HIS A 140 -15.48 21.68 -6.75
C HIS A 140 -13.97 21.63 -7.03
N ASP A 141 -13.37 20.43 -7.02
CA ASP A 141 -11.97 20.18 -7.38
C ASP A 141 -11.77 20.09 -8.89
N VAL A 142 -12.76 19.55 -9.60
CA VAL A 142 -12.77 19.33 -11.06
C VAL A 142 -12.16 20.49 -11.87
N PRO A 143 -12.52 21.77 -11.63
CA PRO A 143 -11.98 22.87 -12.43
C PRO A 143 -10.47 23.12 -12.24
N VAL A 144 -9.87 22.68 -11.13
CA VAL A 144 -8.42 22.82 -10.89
C VAL A 144 -7.62 21.87 -11.76
N PHE A 145 -8.15 20.68 -12.05
CA PHE A 145 -7.49 19.70 -12.91
C PHE A 145 -7.33 20.18 -14.36
N ALA A 146 -8.08 21.20 -14.79
CA ALA A 146 -7.83 21.86 -16.08
C ALA A 146 -6.42 22.47 -16.18
N TYR A 147 -5.76 22.69 -15.03
CA TYR A 147 -4.40 23.22 -14.95
C TYR A 147 -3.34 22.15 -14.69
N LEU A 148 -3.73 20.89 -14.42
CA LEU A 148 -2.81 19.77 -14.19
C LEU A 148 -2.18 19.32 -15.51
N MET A 149 -0.87 19.52 -15.63
CA MET A 149 -0.10 19.27 -16.84
C MET A 149 0.50 17.87 -16.88
N ASP A 150 1.03 17.41 -15.75
CA ASP A 150 1.73 16.13 -15.64
C ASP A 150 1.63 15.56 -14.23
N VAL A 151 1.70 14.24 -14.13
CA VAL A 151 1.81 13.50 -12.87
C VAL A 151 2.96 12.53 -13.02
N ARG A 152 3.95 12.66 -12.13
CA ARG A 152 5.17 11.85 -12.12
C ARG A 152 5.26 11.07 -10.81
N SER A 153 5.85 9.89 -10.88
CA SER A 153 6.34 9.15 -9.71
C SER A 153 7.86 9.08 -9.81
N ILE A 154 8.53 9.28 -8.68
CA ILE A 154 9.98 9.20 -8.53
C ILE A 154 10.26 8.23 -7.39
N SER A 155 10.83 7.07 -7.68
CA SER A 155 11.17 6.09 -6.66
C SER A 155 12.39 6.55 -5.86
N HIS A 156 12.42 6.23 -4.56
CA HIS A 156 13.56 6.53 -3.70
C HIS A 156 14.77 5.65 -4.04
N GLU A 157 15.98 6.18 -3.98
CA GLU A 157 17.18 5.37 -4.26
C GLU A 157 17.58 4.46 -3.08
N GLU A 158 17.18 4.81 -1.86
CA GLU A 158 17.66 4.17 -0.61
C GLU A 158 16.65 3.22 0.04
N ASP A 159 15.37 3.35 -0.27
CA ASP A 159 14.29 2.52 0.28
C ASP A 159 13.22 2.21 -0.78
N ASN A 160 12.14 1.52 -0.38
CA ASN A 160 11.01 1.17 -1.26
C ASN A 160 9.98 2.30 -1.38
N GLY A 161 10.28 3.48 -0.85
CA GLY A 161 9.46 4.66 -0.94
C GLY A 161 9.45 5.30 -2.33
N PHE A 162 8.55 6.28 -2.47
CA PHE A 162 8.39 7.04 -3.71
C PHE A 162 7.76 8.41 -3.45
N ARG A 163 7.96 9.33 -4.38
CA ARG A 163 7.36 10.66 -4.40
C ARG A 163 6.54 10.88 -5.66
N LEU A 164 5.28 11.23 -5.47
CA LEU A 164 4.41 11.75 -6.50
C LEU A 164 4.61 13.26 -6.67
N GLU A 165 4.68 13.71 -7.92
CA GLU A 165 4.72 15.13 -8.30
C GLU A 165 3.60 15.46 -9.27
N PHE A 166 2.76 16.43 -8.90
CA PHE A 166 1.64 16.92 -9.71
C PHE A 166 2.02 18.31 -10.23
N GLU A 167 2.37 18.42 -11.51
CA GLU A 167 2.79 19.66 -12.15
C GLU A 167 1.58 20.44 -12.66
N PHE A 168 1.38 21.66 -12.14
CA PHE A 168 0.32 22.56 -12.55
C PHE A 168 0.87 23.75 -13.33
N SER A 169 0.13 24.14 -14.36
CA SER A 169 0.26 25.45 -14.98
C SER A 169 -0.20 26.56 -14.02
N SER A 170 0.17 27.82 -14.34
CA SER A 170 -0.33 28.97 -13.59
C SER A 170 -1.85 28.98 -13.55
N ASN A 171 -2.41 28.93 -12.34
CA ASN A 171 -3.83 28.72 -12.11
C ASN A 171 -4.39 29.74 -11.11
N PRO A 172 -5.72 29.95 -11.02
CA PRO A 172 -6.32 30.93 -10.12
C PRO A 172 -6.50 30.44 -8.67
N TYR A 173 -6.08 29.21 -8.34
CA TYR A 173 -6.36 28.57 -7.05
C TYR A 173 -5.20 28.68 -6.06
N PHE A 174 -3.97 28.39 -6.49
CA PHE A 174 -2.79 28.42 -5.63
C PHE A 174 -1.54 28.94 -6.36
N GLY A 175 -0.47 29.17 -5.59
CA GLY A 175 0.82 29.66 -6.10
C GLY A 175 1.80 28.56 -6.53
N ASN A 176 1.59 27.32 -6.09
CA ASN A 176 2.47 26.19 -6.39
C ASN A 176 2.44 25.84 -7.88
N ASN A 177 3.61 25.50 -8.43
CA ASN A 177 3.72 24.87 -9.75
C ASN A 177 3.77 23.35 -9.65
N VAL A 178 4.19 22.80 -8.51
CA VAL A 178 4.25 21.36 -8.27
C VAL A 178 3.70 21.11 -6.86
N LEU A 179 2.73 20.21 -6.74
CA LEU A 179 2.31 19.64 -5.47
C LEU A 179 2.95 18.26 -5.32
N THR A 180 3.40 17.92 -4.11
CA THR A 180 4.14 16.68 -3.86
C THR A 180 3.49 15.86 -2.75
N LYS A 181 3.55 14.54 -2.91
CA LYS A 181 3.22 13.57 -1.87
C LYS A 181 4.30 12.49 -1.86
N GLU A 182 4.84 12.19 -0.69
CA GLU A 182 6.03 11.34 -0.51
C GLU A 182 5.73 10.29 0.56
N TYR A 183 6.10 9.05 0.27
CA TYR A 183 5.91 7.89 1.14
C TYR A 183 7.26 7.25 1.39
N ASP A 184 7.67 7.15 2.66
CA ASP A 184 8.87 6.41 3.05
C ASP A 184 8.42 4.99 3.43
N VAL A 185 8.90 3.97 2.70
CA VAL A 185 8.50 2.58 2.89
C VAL A 185 9.72 1.75 3.27
N ALA A 186 9.63 1.06 4.40
CA ALA A 186 10.67 0.17 4.87
C ALA A 186 10.76 -1.10 4.01
N ASP A 187 11.94 -1.73 4.03
CA ASP A 187 12.06 -3.13 3.63
C ASP A 187 11.16 -4.02 4.48
N ALA A 188 10.80 -5.16 3.91
CA ALA A 188 9.92 -6.12 4.54
C ALA A 188 10.43 -6.53 5.93
N THR A 189 9.51 -6.65 6.88
CA THR A 189 9.79 -7.28 8.19
C THR A 189 10.24 -8.73 8.02
N ASP A 190 10.65 -9.38 9.10
CA ASP A 190 10.92 -10.83 9.11
C ASP A 190 9.71 -11.68 8.64
N SER A 191 8.50 -11.09 8.60
CA SER A 191 7.27 -11.69 8.05
C SER A 191 7.07 -11.50 6.55
N GLY A 192 7.86 -10.66 5.88
CA GLY A 192 7.74 -10.39 4.44
C GLY A 192 6.85 -9.20 4.07
N ASP A 193 6.35 -8.44 5.05
CA ASP A 193 5.40 -7.34 4.83
C ASP A 193 6.11 -5.98 4.81
N ALA A 194 5.81 -5.16 3.80
CA ALA A 194 6.34 -3.80 3.72
C ALA A 194 5.68 -2.92 4.79
N VAL A 195 6.42 -1.93 5.32
CA VAL A 195 5.93 -1.08 6.41
C VAL A 195 6.01 0.38 6.04
N LEU A 196 4.89 1.11 6.14
CA LEU A 196 4.85 2.54 5.90
C LEU A 196 5.46 3.32 7.07
N LYS A 197 6.61 3.95 6.83
CA LYS A 197 7.36 4.67 7.87
C LYS A 197 6.90 6.11 8.06
N ASN A 198 6.53 6.77 6.96
CA ASN A 198 6.23 8.19 6.98
C ASN A 198 5.43 8.58 5.74
N VAL A 199 4.55 9.57 5.91
CA VAL A 199 3.75 10.17 4.83
C VAL A 199 3.94 11.67 4.87
N LYS A 200 4.43 12.23 3.78
CA LYS A 200 4.75 13.65 3.69
C LYS A 200 4.07 14.29 2.48
N GLY A 201 3.11 15.14 2.76
CA GLY A 201 2.46 15.99 1.77
C GLY A 201 3.24 17.28 1.52
N CYS A 202 2.53 18.31 1.06
CA CYS A 202 3.09 19.64 0.84
C CYS A 202 2.07 20.73 1.21
N THR A 203 2.58 21.90 1.58
CA THR A 203 1.71 23.06 1.81
C THR A 203 1.24 23.64 0.49
N ILE A 204 -0.09 23.70 0.32
CA ILE A 204 -0.72 24.39 -0.81
C ILE A 204 -0.83 25.88 -0.49
N ASP A 205 -0.21 26.72 -1.31
CA ASP A 205 -0.22 28.17 -1.23
C ASP A 205 -1.52 28.72 -1.83
N TRP A 206 -2.65 28.42 -1.18
CA TRP A 206 -3.97 28.85 -1.61
C TRP A 206 -4.05 30.37 -1.77
N LYS A 207 -4.60 30.81 -2.89
CA LYS A 207 -4.97 32.20 -3.14
C LYS A 207 -6.19 32.58 -2.30
N GLU A 208 -6.40 33.87 -2.12
CA GLU A 208 -7.47 34.39 -1.27
C GLU A 208 -8.85 33.83 -1.68
N GLY A 209 -9.50 33.13 -0.75
CA GLY A 209 -10.83 32.54 -0.96
C GLY A 209 -10.87 31.37 -1.94
N LYS A 210 -9.73 30.73 -2.20
CA LYS A 210 -9.59 29.60 -3.14
C LYS A 210 -9.19 28.29 -2.50
N ASP A 211 -9.07 28.28 -1.18
CA ASP A 211 -8.86 27.07 -0.39
C ASP A 211 -10.06 26.13 -0.54
N LEU A 212 -9.85 25.02 -1.26
CA LEU A 212 -10.90 24.06 -1.60
C LEU A 212 -11.23 23.12 -0.44
N THR A 213 -10.33 22.96 0.53
CA THR A 213 -10.60 22.13 1.72
C THR A 213 -11.49 22.85 2.75
N LYS A 214 -11.92 24.08 2.42
CA LYS A 214 -12.71 24.96 3.30
C LYS A 214 -13.91 25.56 2.59
N ARG A 215 -15.04 25.58 3.31
CA ARG A 215 -16.27 26.23 2.88
C ARG A 215 -16.66 27.38 3.79
N VAL A 216 -16.95 28.55 3.21
CA VAL A 216 -17.40 29.73 3.95
C VAL A 216 -18.93 29.78 4.01
N LYS A 217 -19.52 29.57 5.19
CA LYS A 217 -20.96 29.73 5.45
C LYS A 217 -21.26 31.10 6.07
N LYS A 218 -22.23 31.84 5.50
CA LYS A 218 -22.70 33.12 6.06
C LYS A 218 -23.84 32.88 7.04
N VAL A 219 -23.56 33.04 8.33
CA VAL A 219 -24.55 32.87 9.41
C VAL A 219 -25.11 34.24 9.81
N LYS A 220 -26.44 34.37 9.81
CA LYS A 220 -27.14 35.57 10.31
C LYS A 220 -27.37 35.44 11.81
N GLN A 221 -26.69 36.24 12.61
CA GLN A 221 -26.94 36.35 14.05
C GLN A 221 -27.89 37.51 14.34
N ARG A 222 -28.95 37.24 15.10
CA ARG A 222 -29.84 38.27 15.68
C ARG A 222 -29.36 38.60 17.09
N ALA A 223 -29.24 39.88 17.40
CA ALA A 223 -28.90 40.32 18.75
C ALA A 223 -30.02 39.97 19.74
N LYS A 224 -29.68 39.44 20.92
CA LYS A 224 -30.63 39.19 22.02
C LYS A 224 -31.25 40.54 22.43
N GLY A 225 -32.51 40.76 22.06
CA GLY A 225 -33.29 41.97 22.41
C GLY A 225 -33.28 43.12 21.39
N GLY A 226 -32.66 42.97 20.20
CA GLY A 226 -32.61 44.04 19.17
C GLY A 226 -33.11 43.61 17.79
N LYS A 227 -33.65 44.57 17.01
CA LYS A 227 -34.04 44.38 15.59
C LYS A 227 -32.85 44.26 14.61
N SER A 228 -31.62 44.40 15.08
CA SER A 228 -30.42 44.36 14.23
C SER A 228 -29.94 42.93 13.99
N THR A 229 -29.61 42.62 12.73
CA THR A 229 -29.09 41.32 12.30
C THR A 229 -27.68 41.53 11.75
N ARG A 230 -26.66 40.83 12.27
CA ARG A 230 -25.28 40.84 11.77
C ARG A 230 -25.04 39.56 10.97
N VAL A 231 -24.43 39.67 9.79
CA VAL A 231 -23.96 38.51 9.02
C VAL A 231 -22.51 38.25 9.43
N ILE A 232 -22.22 37.05 9.93
CA ILE A 232 -20.88 36.58 10.27
C ILE A 232 -20.54 35.44 9.33
N SER A 233 -19.37 35.50 8.70
CA SER A 233 -18.80 34.37 7.95
C SER A 233 -18.16 33.39 8.92
N ARG A 234 -18.57 32.13 8.87
CA ARG A 234 -17.93 31.00 9.54
C ARG A 234 -17.32 30.10 8.48
N THR A 235 -16.05 29.77 8.62
CA THR A 235 -15.35 28.80 7.77
C THR A 235 -15.44 27.42 8.42
N GLU A 236 -15.80 26.42 7.65
CA GLU A 236 -15.87 25.01 8.06
C GLU A 236 -15.06 24.18 7.06
N GLY A 237 -14.46 23.08 7.51
CA GLY A 237 -13.80 22.13 6.61
C GLY A 237 -14.80 21.46 5.68
N GLN A 238 -14.34 21.05 4.50
CA GLN A 238 -15.07 20.18 3.58
C GLN A 238 -14.06 19.22 2.94
N GLU A 239 -14.53 18.02 2.57
CA GLU A 239 -13.75 17.05 1.81
C GLU A 239 -13.33 17.65 0.47
N SER A 240 -12.11 17.33 0.05
CA SER A 240 -11.54 17.73 -1.22
C SER A 240 -10.39 16.79 -1.57
N PHE A 241 -10.20 16.50 -2.85
CA PHE A 241 -9.02 15.78 -3.35
C PHE A 241 -7.71 16.40 -2.83
N PHE A 242 -7.68 17.72 -2.62
CA PHE A 242 -6.49 18.42 -2.16
C PHE A 242 -6.14 18.15 -0.68
N ASP A 243 -7.01 17.47 0.07
CA ASP A 243 -6.67 16.91 1.39
C ASP A 243 -5.58 15.83 1.28
N PHE A 244 -5.47 15.16 0.13
CA PHE A 244 -4.39 14.21 -0.18
C PHE A 244 -2.99 14.82 -0.05
N PHE A 245 -2.82 16.13 -0.21
CA PHE A 245 -1.51 16.78 -0.05
C PHE A 245 -1.23 17.24 1.38
N GLN A 246 -2.16 17.06 2.32
CA GLN A 246 -1.91 17.42 3.70
C GLN A 246 -0.89 16.46 4.32
N ASN A 247 -0.10 16.97 5.27
CA ASN A 247 0.80 16.13 6.04
C ASN A 247 -0.04 15.33 7.05
N VAL A 248 0.16 14.02 7.07
CA VAL A 248 -0.43 13.12 8.07
C VAL A 248 0.71 12.62 8.95
N SER A 249 0.62 12.86 10.26
CA SER A 249 1.60 12.35 11.21
C SER A 249 1.36 10.87 11.49
N MET A 250 2.43 10.11 11.74
CA MET A 250 2.31 8.76 12.28
C MET A 250 1.71 8.80 13.70
N PRO A 251 0.97 7.77 14.13
CA PRO A 251 0.45 7.69 15.49
C PRO A 251 1.55 7.79 16.53
N SER A 252 1.31 8.55 17.59
CA SER A 252 2.23 8.67 18.73
C SER A 252 1.89 7.66 19.85
N GLU A 253 2.87 7.33 20.69
CA GLU A 253 2.64 6.42 21.84
C GLU A 253 1.63 6.97 22.87
N ASP A 254 1.43 8.30 22.88
CA ASP A 254 0.56 9.01 23.81
C ASP A 254 -0.91 9.07 23.34
N GLU A 255 -1.20 8.64 22.11
CA GLU A 255 -2.57 8.54 21.57
C GLU A 255 -3.30 7.31 22.15
N ASP A 256 -4.61 7.45 22.32
CA ASP A 256 -5.44 6.30 22.69
C ASP A 256 -5.61 5.34 21.52
N ASP A 257 -5.97 4.10 21.83
CA ASP A 257 -5.99 3.01 20.85
C ASP A 257 -7.01 3.24 19.73
N GLN A 258 -8.11 3.96 20.02
CA GLN A 258 -9.15 4.24 19.03
C GLN A 258 -8.71 5.34 18.06
N GLU A 259 -8.08 6.41 18.56
CA GLU A 259 -7.50 7.47 17.73
C GLU A 259 -6.35 6.92 16.86
N SER A 260 -5.47 6.10 17.44
CA SER A 260 -4.38 5.45 16.70
C SER A 260 -4.90 4.53 15.59
N ALA A 261 -5.94 3.73 15.85
CA ALA A 261 -6.51 2.85 14.84
C ALA A 261 -7.15 3.61 13.67
N ALA A 262 -7.90 4.69 13.96
CA ALA A 262 -8.50 5.52 12.92
C ALA A 262 -7.45 6.25 12.07
N LEU A 263 -6.35 6.69 12.69
CA LEU A 263 -5.23 7.31 11.99
C LEU A 263 -4.49 6.30 11.10
N MET A 264 -4.32 5.06 11.56
CA MET A 264 -3.72 3.97 10.77
C MET A 264 -4.58 3.64 9.55
N ASP A 265 -5.90 3.53 9.70
CA ASP A 265 -6.83 3.32 8.58
C ASP A 265 -6.76 4.45 7.55
N GLN A 266 -6.70 5.70 8.03
CA GLN A 266 -6.50 6.87 7.17
C GLN A 266 -5.17 6.79 6.40
N LEU A 267 -4.06 6.43 7.07
CA LEU A 267 -2.74 6.29 6.45
C LEU A 267 -2.71 5.16 5.42
N THR A 268 -3.36 4.03 5.69
CA THR A 268 -3.48 2.90 4.77
C THR A 268 -4.25 3.30 3.52
N THR A 269 -5.43 3.92 3.69
CA THR A 269 -6.25 4.41 2.57
C THR A 269 -5.47 5.43 1.73
N ASP A 270 -4.80 6.38 2.40
CA ASP A 270 -3.98 7.39 1.75
C ASP A 270 -2.82 6.78 0.94
N PHE A 271 -2.10 5.82 1.52
CA PHE A 271 -1.05 5.08 0.83
C PHE A 271 -1.60 4.30 -0.37
N GLN A 272 -2.75 3.63 -0.22
CA GLN A 272 -3.37 2.86 -1.30
C GLN A 272 -3.68 3.75 -2.53
N ILE A 273 -4.18 4.97 -2.31
CA ILE A 273 -4.38 5.95 -3.38
C ILE A 273 -3.06 6.36 -4.01
N GLY A 274 -2.05 6.69 -3.19
CA GLY A 274 -0.72 7.06 -3.68
C GLY A 274 -0.06 5.95 -4.51
N PHE A 275 -0.13 4.71 -4.03
CA PHE A 275 0.39 3.52 -4.67
C PHE A 275 -0.34 3.22 -5.98
N THR A 276 -1.67 3.34 -6.00
CA THR A 276 -2.48 3.21 -7.22
C THR A 276 -2.07 4.23 -8.28
N ILE A 277 -1.83 5.49 -7.89
CA ILE A 277 -1.35 6.50 -8.83
C ILE A 277 0.05 6.12 -9.36
N HIS A 278 0.93 5.63 -8.49
CA HIS A 278 2.31 5.24 -8.81
C HIS A 278 2.39 4.05 -9.77
N GLU A 279 1.74 2.94 -9.44
CA GLU A 279 1.91 1.64 -10.12
C GLU A 279 0.86 1.39 -11.21
N THR A 280 -0.33 1.99 -11.09
CA THR A 280 -1.45 1.70 -11.97
C THR A 280 -1.73 2.84 -12.93
N ILE A 281 -1.97 4.06 -12.42
CA ILE A 281 -2.39 5.19 -13.26
C ILE A 281 -1.23 5.70 -14.12
N ILE A 282 -0.07 6.00 -13.52
CA ILE A 282 1.04 6.63 -14.27
C ILE A 282 1.54 5.73 -15.41
N PRO A 283 1.76 4.41 -15.23
CA PRO A 283 2.24 3.57 -16.33
C PRO A 283 1.25 3.42 -17.48
N GLN A 284 -0.04 3.43 -17.17
CA GLN A 284 -1.11 3.16 -18.15
C GLN A 284 -2.06 4.36 -18.37
N ALA A 285 -1.60 5.59 -18.11
CA ALA A 285 -2.45 6.78 -18.05
C ALA A 285 -3.31 7.03 -19.30
N VAL A 286 -2.82 6.65 -20.47
CA VAL A 286 -3.57 6.79 -21.74
C VAL A 286 -4.76 5.83 -21.78
N LEU A 287 -4.56 4.59 -21.35
CA LEU A 287 -5.60 3.57 -21.32
C LEU A 287 -6.66 3.88 -20.25
N TRP A 288 -6.23 4.38 -19.08
CA TRP A 288 -7.13 4.94 -18.07
C TRP A 288 -7.91 6.13 -18.62
N PHE A 289 -7.26 7.06 -19.34
CA PHE A 289 -7.94 8.18 -19.98
C PHE A 289 -8.99 7.74 -21.02
N THR A 290 -8.65 6.77 -21.88
CA THR A 290 -9.57 6.26 -22.91
C THR A 290 -10.67 5.35 -22.35
N GLY A 291 -10.44 4.76 -21.16
CA GLY A 291 -11.32 3.76 -20.57
C GLY A 291 -11.18 2.40 -21.23
N GLU A 292 -9.99 2.09 -21.77
CA GLU A 292 -9.68 0.80 -22.40
C GLU A 292 -9.26 -0.27 -21.39
N ILE A 293 -9.02 0.12 -20.14
CA ILE A 293 -8.82 -0.79 -19.01
C ILE A 293 -10.12 -0.84 -18.23
N GLU A 294 -10.58 -2.06 -17.97
CA GLU A 294 -11.62 -2.31 -16.96
C GLU A 294 -10.90 -2.48 -15.62
N GLU A 295 -11.41 -1.85 -14.57
CA GLU A 295 -10.99 -2.20 -13.22
C GLU A 295 -11.31 -3.68 -13.02
N GLU A 296 -10.27 -4.48 -12.77
CA GLU A 296 -10.45 -5.82 -12.25
C GLU A 296 -11.16 -5.65 -10.91
N GLN A 297 -12.48 -5.85 -10.90
CA GLN A 297 -13.20 -6.09 -9.66
C GLN A 297 -12.50 -7.31 -9.07
N GLU A 298 -11.77 -7.13 -7.98
CA GLU A 298 -11.40 -8.24 -7.11
C GLU A 298 -12.71 -8.98 -6.87
N SER A 299 -12.91 -10.10 -7.57
CA SER A 299 -13.98 -11.01 -7.24
C SER A 299 -13.62 -11.45 -5.84
N GLU A 300 -14.25 -10.84 -4.86
CA GLU A 300 -14.40 -11.39 -3.54
C GLU A 300 -14.85 -12.82 -3.82
N TYR A 301 -13.92 -13.77 -3.73
CA TYR A 301 -14.30 -15.15 -3.54
C TYR A 301 -14.99 -15.08 -2.19
N GLU A 302 -16.30 -14.81 -2.20
CA GLU A 302 -17.18 -15.06 -1.08
C GLU A 302 -16.85 -16.50 -0.70
N ASP A 303 -16.05 -16.63 0.35
CA ASP A 303 -15.81 -17.92 0.97
C ASP A 303 -17.15 -18.28 1.59
N ASP A 304 -18.03 -18.85 0.77
CA ASP A 304 -19.27 -19.52 1.15
C ASP A 304 -18.93 -20.79 1.96
N ASN A 305 -18.02 -20.67 2.94
CA ASN A 305 -17.93 -21.58 4.07
C ASN A 305 -18.94 -21.11 5.11
N ASP A 306 -20.21 -21.30 4.75
CA ASP A 306 -21.32 -21.47 5.67
C ASP A 306 -21.05 -22.75 6.49
N ASP A 307 -20.08 -22.72 7.42
CA ASP A 307 -19.96 -23.71 8.49
C ASP A 307 -20.56 -23.13 9.76
N ASP A 308 -21.87 -23.30 9.82
CA ASP A 308 -22.78 -23.06 10.94
C ASP A 308 -22.36 -23.96 12.14
N SER A 309 -21.27 -23.62 12.82
CA SER A 309 -20.88 -24.22 14.10
C SER A 309 -21.21 -23.26 15.24
N ASP A 310 -22.49 -23.24 15.57
CA ASP A 310 -23.03 -22.74 16.83
C ASP A 310 -22.26 -23.36 18.02
N SER A 311 -21.41 -22.56 18.66
CA SER A 311 -20.74 -22.91 19.91
C SER A 311 -20.81 -21.72 20.85
N GLU A 312 -21.92 -21.73 21.58
CA GLU A 312 -22.28 -20.92 22.74
C GLU A 312 -21.08 -20.51 23.63
N GLU A 313 -21.13 -19.24 24.00
CA GLU A 313 -20.20 -18.44 24.79
C GLU A 313 -19.47 -19.13 25.94
N ALA A 314 -18.16 -18.87 26.01
CA ALA A 314 -17.42 -18.83 27.25
C ALA A 314 -16.64 -17.50 27.31
N GLU A 315 -17.25 -16.50 27.94
CA GLU A 315 -16.61 -15.28 28.43
C GLU A 315 -15.45 -15.66 29.37
N SER A 316 -14.23 -15.63 28.84
CA SER A 316 -12.98 -15.69 29.61
C SER A 316 -12.27 -14.35 29.44
N ASP A 317 -12.60 -13.44 30.35
CA ASP A 317 -11.91 -12.19 30.62
C ASP A 317 -10.50 -12.52 31.15
N ASP A 318 -9.54 -12.69 30.24
CA ASP A 318 -8.10 -12.69 30.54
C ASP A 318 -7.44 -11.56 29.73
N GLU A 319 -7.44 -10.37 30.34
CA GLU A 319 -6.54 -9.26 30.00
C GLU A 319 -5.08 -9.69 30.24
N ASP A 320 -4.46 -10.35 29.27
CA ASP A 320 -3.00 -10.30 29.08
C ASP A 320 -2.65 -10.50 27.61
N SER A 321 -2.89 -9.47 26.80
CA SER A 321 -2.21 -9.34 25.52
C SER A 321 -1.19 -8.22 25.63
N THR A 322 0.08 -8.61 25.65
CA THR A 322 1.18 -7.75 25.22
C THR A 322 1.09 -7.58 23.69
N ALA A 323 -0.03 -7.00 23.21
CA ALA A 323 -0.14 -6.52 21.85
C ALA A 323 0.88 -5.38 21.72
N GLN A 324 1.98 -5.62 21.00
CA GLN A 324 2.87 -4.54 20.64
C GLN A 324 2.04 -3.56 19.81
N LYS A 325 1.85 -2.33 20.32
CA LYS A 325 1.18 -1.27 19.58
C LYS A 325 1.89 -1.08 18.24
N GLU A 326 1.21 -1.43 17.14
CA GLU A 326 1.75 -1.21 15.80
C GLU A 326 1.73 0.29 15.50
N LYS A 327 2.94 0.87 15.39
CA LYS A 327 3.13 2.32 15.17
C LYS A 327 3.09 2.71 13.70
N HIS A 328 3.09 1.71 12.81
CA HIS A 328 3.30 1.88 11.38
C HIS A 328 2.38 0.92 10.63
N PRO A 329 1.65 1.37 9.59
CA PRO A 329 0.82 0.50 8.78
C PRO A 329 1.66 -0.60 8.13
N VAL A 330 1.27 -1.85 8.36
CA VAL A 330 1.74 -2.99 7.59
C VAL A 330 1.00 -2.96 6.25
N LEU A 331 1.76 -2.89 5.18
CA LEU A 331 1.25 -2.89 3.82
C LEU A 331 1.14 -4.35 3.41
N GLU A 332 -0.08 -4.88 3.36
CA GLU A 332 -0.31 -6.23 2.87
C GLU A 332 0.28 -6.35 1.47
N ASN A 333 1.21 -7.29 1.30
CA ASN A 333 1.90 -7.52 0.05
C ASN A 333 0.93 -8.17 -0.95
N LYS A 334 0.04 -7.39 -1.56
CA LYS A 334 -0.72 -7.79 -2.75
C LYS A 334 0.16 -7.74 -4.00
N THR A 335 1.43 -8.15 -3.92
CA THR A 335 2.27 -8.33 -5.09
C THR A 335 1.81 -9.57 -5.84
N ASN A 336 0.92 -9.39 -6.80
CA ASN A 336 0.66 -10.37 -7.84
C ASN A 336 1.83 -10.35 -8.85
N ALA A 337 3.03 -10.70 -8.39
CA ALA A 337 4.21 -10.85 -9.24
C ALA A 337 4.20 -12.22 -9.94
N THR A 338 3.13 -12.54 -10.67
CA THR A 338 3.10 -13.71 -11.57
C THR A 338 2.27 -13.50 -12.83
N GLU A 339 2.29 -12.32 -13.44
CA GLU A 339 1.83 -12.20 -14.83
C GLU A 339 2.98 -12.50 -15.81
N LYS A 340 2.93 -13.69 -16.43
CA LYS A 340 3.78 -14.01 -17.58
C LYS A 340 3.41 -13.05 -18.73
N PRO A 341 4.40 -12.45 -19.43
CA PRO A 341 4.10 -11.64 -20.60
C PRO A 341 3.41 -12.49 -21.68
N PRO A 342 2.45 -11.93 -22.44
CA PRO A 342 1.72 -12.67 -23.46
C PRO A 342 2.67 -13.19 -24.53
N GLU A 343 2.61 -14.50 -24.80
CA GLU A 343 3.38 -15.15 -25.86
C GLU A 343 3.06 -14.51 -27.21
N CYS A 344 4.08 -13.93 -27.86
CA CYS A 344 4.03 -13.55 -29.26
C CYS A 344 3.71 -14.79 -30.12
N LYS A 345 2.46 -14.90 -30.58
CA LYS A 345 2.09 -15.84 -31.64
C LYS A 345 2.63 -15.33 -32.97
N ASN A 346 3.79 -15.84 -33.37
CA ASN A 346 4.21 -15.82 -34.76
C ASN A 346 3.30 -16.77 -35.56
N GLN A 347 2.48 -16.21 -36.45
CA GLN A 347 2.14 -16.84 -37.73
C GLN A 347 1.79 -15.80 -38.78
#